data_AF-A0A950Q7H3-F1
#
_entry.id   AF-A0A950Q7H3-F1
#
_cell.length_a   1.000
_cell.length_b   1.000
_cell.length_c   1.000
_cell.angle_alpha   90.00
_cell.angle_beta   90.00
_cell.angle_gamma   90.00
#
_symmetry.space_group_name_H-M   'P 1'
#
loop_
_entity.id
_entity.type
_entity.pdbx_description
1 polymer ?
#
loop_
_entity_poly.entity_id
_entity_poly.type
_entity_poly.pdbx_seq_one_letter_code
_entity_poly.pdbx_strand_id
1 'polypeptide(L)'
;AIVTGFGLTAIAQWIEGYRTYIELIGGAMLIYFGIHTFLAKVEARLPDSLASKERGRSTLVRAMASTFALTITNPATLLGFAALFAGLGGIAGGHPSFIAASFVVIGVGIGSALWWFALTTFVGLFHHSIKDSTMTLINHGSGLVVAGFGLAVLVHLAMKLIS
;
A
#
# COMPACT_ATOMS: atom_id res chain seq x y z
N ALA A 1 -15.07 -21.68 8.36
CA ALA A 1 -13.90 -22.26 9.07
C ALA A 1 -13.08 -23.16 8.17
N ILE A 2 -13.60 -24.30 7.69
CA ILE A 2 -12.86 -25.22 6.80
C ILE A 2 -12.45 -24.55 5.48
N VAL A 3 -13.40 -23.91 4.76
CA VAL A 3 -13.09 -23.21 3.50
C VAL A 3 -12.08 -22.07 3.68
N THR A 4 -12.17 -21.31 4.78
CA THR A 4 -11.25 -20.21 5.10
C THR A 4 -9.87 -20.73 5.52
N GLY A 5 -9.80 -21.79 6.33
CA GLY A 5 -8.55 -22.37 6.81
C GLY A 5 -7.80 -23.13 5.72
N PHE A 6 -8.49 -23.96 4.94
CA PHE A 6 -7.91 -24.64 3.78
C PHE A 6 -7.57 -23.64 2.66
N GLY A 7 -8.42 -22.64 2.41
CA GLY A 7 -8.15 -21.59 1.42
C GLY A 7 -6.93 -20.75 1.77
N LEU A 8 -6.81 -20.30 3.02
CA LEU A 8 -5.65 -19.54 3.49
C LEU A 8 -4.36 -20.38 3.45
N THR A 9 -4.44 -21.65 3.84
CA THR A 9 -3.29 -22.57 3.80
C THR A 9 -2.85 -22.86 2.35
N ALA A 10 -3.80 -23.07 1.43
CA ALA A 10 -3.51 -23.28 0.02
C ALA A 10 -2.85 -22.03 -0.61
N ILE A 11 -3.35 -20.83 -0.28
CA ILE A 11 -2.75 -19.57 -0.72
C ILE A 11 -1.35 -19.40 -0.12
N ALA A 12 -1.18 -19.69 1.17
CA ALA A 12 0.12 -19.59 1.84
C ALA A 12 1.14 -20.56 1.22
N GLN A 13 0.76 -21.81 0.98
CA GLN A 13 1.63 -22.80 0.30
C GLN A 13 1.97 -22.38 -1.12
N TRP A 14 1.02 -21.79 -1.84
CA TRP A 14 1.28 -21.28 -3.18
C TRP A 14 2.23 -20.08 -3.16
N ILE A 15 2.05 -19.15 -2.23
CA ILE A 15 2.98 -18.02 -1.99
C ILE A 15 4.36 -18.55 -1.62
N GLU A 16 4.46 -19.56 -0.74
CA GLU A 16 5.74 -20.16 -0.35
C GLU A 16 6.47 -20.78 -1.55
N GLY A 17 5.73 -21.48 -2.43
CA GLY A 17 6.28 -22.09 -3.64
C GLY A 17 6.80 -21.08 -4.68
N TYR A 18 6.22 -19.88 -4.74
CA TYR A 18 6.65 -18.80 -5.64
C TYR A 18 7.38 -17.67 -4.93
N ARG A 19 7.72 -17.84 -3.65
CA ARG A 19 8.24 -16.78 -2.78
C ARG A 19 9.46 -16.09 -3.37
N THR A 20 10.40 -16.85 -3.93
CA THR A 20 11.60 -16.31 -4.58
C THR A 20 11.26 -15.41 -5.77
N TYR A 21 10.30 -15.81 -6.61
CA TYR A 21 9.86 -14.98 -7.74
C TYR A 21 9.10 -13.74 -7.27
N ILE A 22 8.25 -13.87 -6.24
CA ILE A 22 7.51 -12.75 -5.66
C ILE A 22 8.48 -11.72 -5.03
N GLU A 23 9.46 -12.17 -4.26
CA GLU A 23 10.49 -11.31 -3.65
C GLU A 23 11.37 -10.64 -4.71
N LEU A 24 11.77 -11.39 -5.75
CA LEU A 24 12.59 -10.86 -6.84
C LEU A 24 11.84 -9.77 -7.64
N ILE A 25 10.62 -10.09 -8.10
CA ILE A 25 9.80 -9.16 -8.90
C ILE A 25 9.38 -7.97 -8.03
N GLY A 26 8.93 -8.22 -6.80
CA GLY A 26 8.52 -7.17 -5.87
C GLY A 26 9.68 -6.23 -5.50
N GLY A 27 10.85 -6.78 -5.19
CA GLY A 27 12.06 -6.00 -4.92
C GLY A 27 12.50 -5.15 -6.12
N ALA A 28 12.51 -5.73 -7.32
CA ALA A 28 12.83 -5.01 -8.55
C ALA A 28 11.79 -3.90 -8.85
N MET A 29 10.49 -4.17 -8.67
CA MET A 29 9.44 -3.17 -8.81
C MET A 29 9.58 -2.03 -7.80
N LEU A 30 9.92 -2.32 -6.55
CA LEU A 30 10.17 -1.30 -5.53
C LEU A 30 11.37 -0.42 -5.90
N ILE A 31 12.47 -1.00 -6.40
CA ILE A 31 13.61 -0.21 -6.89
C ILE A 31 13.18 0.66 -8.08
N TYR A 32 12.45 0.09 -9.05
CA TYR A 32 11.93 0.83 -10.19
C TYR A 32 11.05 2.01 -9.76
N PHE A 33 10.08 1.78 -8.86
CA PHE A 33 9.22 2.86 -8.35
C PHE A 33 10.01 3.87 -7.53
N GLY A 34 10.95 3.44 -6.69
CA GLY A 34 11.80 4.34 -5.92
C GLY A 34 12.63 5.26 -6.81
N ILE A 35 13.26 4.70 -7.85
CA ILE A 35 14.02 5.47 -8.85
C ILE A 35 13.08 6.40 -9.64
N HIS A 36 11.91 5.91 -10.07
CA HIS A 36 10.95 6.71 -10.81
C HIS A 36 10.41 7.87 -9.98
N THR A 37 10.12 7.66 -8.68
CA THR A 37 9.71 8.71 -7.75
C THR A 37 10.86 9.68 -7.46
N PHE A 38 12.09 9.19 -7.36
CA PHE A 38 13.27 10.04 -7.19
C PHE A 38 13.53 10.92 -8.43
N LEU A 39 13.40 10.36 -9.63
CA LEU A 39 13.61 11.07 -10.90
C LEU A 39 12.38 11.85 -11.37
N ALA A 40 11.24 11.72 -10.70
CA ALA A 40 10.02 12.44 -11.03
C ALA A 40 10.29 13.94 -10.89
N LYS A 41 10.47 14.61 -12.04
CA LYS A 41 10.50 16.07 -12.10
C LYS A 41 9.21 16.56 -11.49
N VAL A 42 9.32 17.42 -10.48
CA VAL A 42 8.22 18.26 -10.03
C VAL A 42 7.91 19.15 -11.22
N GLU A 43 7.03 18.70 -12.11
CA GLU A 43 6.47 19.56 -13.15
C GLU A 43 5.85 20.73 -12.42
N ALA A 44 6.49 21.89 -12.57
CA ALA A 44 6.01 23.15 -12.08
C ALA A 44 4.52 23.22 -12.41
N ARG A 45 3.68 23.38 -11.38
CA ARG A 45 2.21 23.38 -11.46
C ARG A 45 1.78 23.99 -12.79
N LEU A 46 1.47 23.16 -13.78
CA LEU A 46 0.72 23.61 -14.93
C LEU A 46 -0.59 24.13 -14.34
N PRO A 47 -1.00 25.38 -14.64
CA PRO A 47 -2.23 25.92 -14.11
C PRO A 47 -3.35 24.89 -14.35
N ASP A 48 -4.17 24.63 -13.33
CA ASP A 48 -5.26 23.64 -13.34
C ASP A 48 -6.21 23.79 -14.56
N SER A 49 -6.12 24.89 -15.30
CA SER A 49 -6.84 25.18 -16.54
C SER A 49 -6.40 24.39 -17.78
N LEU A 50 -5.22 23.73 -17.79
CA LEU A 50 -4.76 22.93 -18.93
C LEU A 50 -4.86 21.41 -18.71
N ALA A 51 -4.66 20.92 -17.49
CA ALA A 51 -4.74 19.49 -17.16
C ALA A 51 -6.17 18.92 -17.23
N SER A 52 -7.18 19.79 -17.13
CA SER A 52 -8.59 19.43 -17.17
C SER A 52 -9.17 19.30 -18.58
N LYS A 53 -8.41 19.68 -19.64
CA LYS A 53 -8.93 19.71 -21.02
C LYS A 53 -8.77 18.39 -21.80
N GLU A 54 -7.89 17.49 -21.37
CA GLU A 54 -7.63 16.22 -22.10
C GLU A 54 -8.08 14.94 -21.36
N ARG A 55 -8.62 15.04 -20.14
CA ARG A 55 -9.09 13.88 -19.39
C ARG A 55 -10.50 13.48 -19.84
N GLY A 56 -10.59 12.86 -21.02
CA GLY A 56 -11.83 12.26 -21.50
C GLY A 56 -12.45 11.28 -20.50
N ARG A 57 -13.76 11.06 -20.58
CA ARG A 57 -14.54 10.19 -19.66
C ARG A 57 -13.96 8.77 -19.55
N SER A 58 -13.28 8.26 -20.58
CA SER A 58 -12.60 6.96 -20.55
C SER A 58 -11.37 6.92 -19.63
N THR A 59 -10.64 8.03 -19.49
CA THR A 59 -9.45 8.14 -18.62
C THR A 59 -9.83 8.13 -17.15
N LEU A 60 -10.97 8.73 -16.79
CA LEU A 60 -11.52 8.71 -15.43
C LEU A 60 -12.01 7.31 -15.03
N VAL A 61 -12.80 6.65 -15.89
CA VAL A 61 -13.26 5.29 -15.63
C VAL A 61 -12.08 4.32 -15.54
N ARG A 62 -11.07 4.46 -16.40
CA ARG A 62 -9.83 3.67 -16.33
C ARG A 62 -9.02 3.96 -15.06
N ALA A 63 -8.94 5.21 -14.62
CA ALA A 63 -8.27 5.57 -13.37
C ALA A 63 -9.01 4.99 -12.15
N MET A 64 -10.34 5.06 -12.12
CA MET A 64 -11.14 4.45 -11.07
C MET A 64 -11.00 2.93 -11.07
N ALA A 65 -11.12 2.29 -12.23
CA ALA A 65 -10.99 0.84 -12.36
C ALA A 65 -9.59 0.34 -11.96
N SER A 66 -8.54 1.05 -12.37
CA SER A 66 -7.16 0.72 -11.99
C SER A 66 -6.89 0.95 -10.51
N THR A 67 -7.38 2.05 -9.92
CA THR A 67 -7.23 2.30 -8.47
C THR A 67 -8.02 1.27 -7.66
N PHE A 68 -9.22 0.91 -8.11
CA PHE A 68 -10.06 -0.11 -7.49
C PHE A 68 -9.43 -1.51 -7.59
N ALA A 69 -8.98 -1.90 -8.78
CA ALA A 69 -8.27 -3.16 -8.99
C ALA A 69 -6.98 -3.22 -8.16
N LEU A 70 -6.22 -2.12 -8.10
CA LEU A 70 -5.02 -2.00 -7.27
C LEU A 70 -5.35 -2.16 -5.78
N THR A 71 -6.47 -1.60 -5.32
CA THR A 71 -6.88 -1.67 -3.90
C THR A 71 -7.37 -3.07 -3.52
N ILE A 72 -8.18 -3.71 -4.38
CA ILE A 72 -8.63 -5.10 -4.17
C ILE A 72 -7.45 -6.08 -4.26
N THR A 73 -6.53 -5.83 -5.19
CA THR A 73 -5.36 -6.70 -5.39
C THR A 73 -4.23 -6.38 -4.42
N ASN A 74 -4.36 -5.35 -3.55
CA ASN A 74 -3.29 -4.94 -2.65
C ASN A 74 -2.99 -6.06 -1.63
N PRO A 75 -1.92 -6.85 -1.83
CA PRO A 75 -1.64 -8.01 -1.01
C PRO A 75 -1.30 -7.58 0.43
N ALA A 76 -0.75 -6.38 0.59
CA ALA A 76 -0.44 -5.82 1.90
C ALA A 76 -1.71 -5.54 2.72
N THR A 77 -2.80 -5.08 2.08
CA THR A 77 -4.09 -4.89 2.76
C THR A 77 -4.68 -6.23 3.20
N LEU A 78 -4.62 -7.23 2.32
CA LEU A 78 -5.10 -8.57 2.64
C LEU A 78 -4.31 -9.20 3.80
N LEU A 79 -2.97 -9.13 3.75
CA LEU A 79 -2.08 -9.60 4.80
C LEU A 79 -2.26 -8.81 6.11
N GLY A 80 -2.45 -7.49 6.03
CA GLY A 80 -2.72 -6.63 7.18
C GLY A 80 -4.03 -7.01 7.88
N PHE A 81 -5.10 -7.27 7.13
CA PHE A 81 -6.33 -7.81 7.71
C PHE A 81 -6.14 -9.21 8.27
N ALA A 82 -5.43 -10.10 7.57
CA ALA A 82 -5.13 -11.44 8.08
C ALA A 82 -4.38 -11.39 9.42
N ALA A 83 -3.37 -10.52 9.55
CA ALA A 83 -2.62 -10.30 10.78
C ALA A 83 -3.47 -9.69 11.90
N LEU A 84 -4.31 -8.69 11.58
CA LEU A 84 -5.26 -8.11 12.53
C LEU A 84 -6.23 -9.16 13.08
N PHE A 85 -6.82 -9.98 12.20
CA PHE A 85 -7.75 -11.04 12.61
C PHE A 85 -7.05 -12.21 13.31
N ALA A 86 -5.81 -12.54 12.94
CA ALA A 86 -5.00 -13.53 13.66
C ALA A 86 -4.66 -13.04 15.08
N GLY A 87 -4.27 -11.77 15.22
CA GLY A 87 -4.02 -11.12 16.50
C GLY A 87 -5.26 -11.09 17.38
N LEU A 88 -6.39 -10.63 16.84
CA LEU A 88 -7.68 -10.54 17.54
C LEU A 88 -8.32 -11.91 17.84
N GLY A 89 -8.11 -12.90 16.97
CA GLY A 89 -8.58 -14.27 17.17
C GLY A 89 -7.93 -14.97 18.36
N GLY A 90 -6.72 -14.54 18.76
CA GLY A 90 -6.08 -14.96 20.01
C GLY A 90 -6.67 -14.32 21.27
N ILE A 91 -7.34 -13.16 21.14
CA ILE A 91 -7.90 -12.38 22.27
C ILE A 91 -9.38 -12.71 22.48
N ALA A 92 -10.10 -13.06 21.42
CA ALA A 92 -11.49 -13.50 21.47
C ALA A 92 -11.55 -15.03 21.67
N GLY A 93 -11.47 -15.49 22.92
CA GLY A 93 -11.43 -16.91 23.29
C GLY A 93 -12.57 -17.77 22.73
N GLY A 94 -12.38 -18.31 21.53
CA GLY A 94 -13.12 -19.45 20.96
C GLY A 94 -14.56 -19.21 20.52
N HIS A 95 -15.23 -18.15 20.96
CA HIS A 95 -16.63 -17.88 20.61
C HIS A 95 -16.75 -16.72 19.62
N PRO A 96 -17.21 -16.97 18.37
CA PRO A 96 -17.49 -15.90 17.42
C PRO A 96 -18.69 -15.07 17.90
N SER A 97 -18.41 -14.01 18.65
CA SER A 97 -19.42 -13.04 19.09
C SER A 97 -19.56 -11.95 18.04
N PHE A 98 -20.79 -11.77 17.54
CA PHE A 98 -21.11 -10.70 16.60
C PHE A 98 -20.75 -9.32 17.17
N ILE A 99 -20.86 -9.15 18.49
CA ILE A 99 -20.48 -7.94 19.21
C ILE A 99 -18.98 -7.65 19.08
N ALA A 100 -18.11 -8.66 19.28
CA ALA A 100 -16.66 -8.50 19.16
C ALA A 100 -16.25 -8.12 17.73
N ALA A 101 -16.87 -8.74 16.73
CA ALA A 101 -16.66 -8.37 15.33
C ALA A 101 -17.11 -6.93 15.04
N SER A 102 -18.27 -6.50 15.57
CA SER A 102 -18.74 -5.11 15.42
C SER A 102 -17.78 -4.10 16.04
N PHE A 103 -17.23 -4.37 17.23
CA PHE A 103 -16.24 -3.48 17.87
C PHE A 103 -14.97 -3.32 17.03
N VAL A 104 -14.48 -4.41 16.43
CA VAL A 104 -13.31 -4.36 15.54
C VAL A 104 -13.61 -3.52 14.30
N VAL A 105 -14.76 -3.74 13.66
CA VAL A 105 -15.16 -2.99 12.46
C VAL A 105 -15.32 -1.51 12.76
N ILE A 106 -15.99 -1.16 13.86
CA ILE A 106 -16.15 0.24 14.29
C ILE A 106 -14.80 0.85 14.64
N GLY A 107 -13.93 0.12 15.36
CA GLY A 107 -12.59 0.58 15.71
C GLY A 107 -11.72 0.85 14.48
N VAL A 108 -11.69 -0.06 13.51
CA VAL A 108 -10.98 0.13 12.23
C VAL A 108 -11.59 1.29 11.45
N GLY A 109 -12.93 1.43 11.44
CA GLY A 109 -13.63 2.53 10.79
C GLY A 109 -13.27 3.89 11.38
N ILE A 110 -13.37 4.04 12.70
CA ILE A 110 -13.02 5.28 13.42
C ILE A 110 -11.53 5.58 13.26
N GLY A 111 -10.66 4.57 13.43
CA GLY A 111 -9.21 4.73 13.28
C GLY A 111 -8.83 5.19 11.87
N SER A 112 -9.45 4.61 10.84
CA SER A 112 -9.22 5.01 9.44
C SER A 112 -9.74 6.42 9.17
N ALA A 113 -10.92 6.77 9.68
CA ALA A 113 -11.49 8.12 9.54
C ALA A 113 -10.63 9.17 10.25
N LEU A 114 -10.17 8.87 11.48
CA LEU A 114 -9.30 9.75 12.26
C LEU A 114 -7.95 9.93 11.58
N TRP A 115 -7.36 8.85 11.09
CA TRP A 115 -6.13 8.90 10.31
C TRP A 115 -6.29 9.76 9.05
N TRP A 116 -7.36 9.55 8.28
CA TRP A 116 -7.62 10.36 7.10
C TRP A 116 -7.82 11.83 7.47
N PHE A 117 -8.58 12.11 8.52
CA PHE A 117 -8.78 13.48 8.99
C PHE A 117 -7.45 14.14 9.41
N ALA A 118 -6.58 13.41 10.10
CA ALA A 118 -5.26 13.89 10.48
C ALA A 118 -4.40 14.16 9.23
N LEU A 119 -4.39 13.24 8.26
CA LEU A 119 -3.63 13.37 7.02
C LEU A 119 -4.13 14.54 6.17
N THR A 120 -5.44 14.68 5.95
CA THR A 120 -6.01 15.80 5.18
C THR A 120 -5.78 17.14 5.87
N THR A 121 -5.90 17.19 7.20
CA THR A 121 -5.64 18.40 7.99
C THR A 121 -4.17 18.79 7.90
N PHE A 122 -3.25 17.82 8.07
CA PHE A 122 -1.83 18.04 7.93
C PHE A 122 -1.48 18.54 6.53
N VAL A 123 -1.89 17.83 5.48
CA VAL A 123 -1.65 18.27 4.10
C VAL A 123 -2.28 19.64 3.85
N GLY A 124 -3.50 19.90 4.31
CA GLY A 124 -4.20 21.18 4.14
C GLY A 124 -3.47 22.37 4.81
N LEU A 125 -2.96 22.19 6.02
CA LEU A 125 -2.19 23.21 6.74
C LEU A 125 -0.85 23.51 6.06
N PHE A 126 -0.17 22.49 5.57
CA PHE A 126 1.18 22.63 5.02
C PHE A 126 1.18 22.90 3.50
N HIS A 127 0.11 22.58 2.76
CA HIS A 127 0.04 22.68 1.29
C HIS A 127 0.32 24.10 0.77
N HIS A 128 -0.05 25.15 1.51
CA HIS A 128 0.22 26.53 1.09
C HIS A 128 1.73 26.91 1.17
N SER A 129 2.53 26.17 1.95
CA SER A 129 3.98 26.40 2.11
C SER A 129 4.84 25.40 1.34
N ILE A 130 4.24 24.42 0.62
CA ILE A 130 4.97 23.47 -0.21
C ILE A 130 5.41 24.18 -1.49
N LYS A 131 6.61 24.76 -1.45
CA LYS A 131 7.36 25.19 -2.64
C LYS A 131 7.81 23.95 -3.42
N ASP A 132 8.05 24.13 -4.72
CA ASP A 132 8.52 23.05 -5.61
C ASP A 132 9.76 22.32 -5.05
N SER A 133 10.67 23.06 -4.39
CA SER A 133 11.85 22.48 -3.71
C SER A 133 11.51 21.51 -2.57
N THR A 134 10.44 21.74 -1.82
CA THR A 134 9.99 20.84 -0.75
C THR A 134 9.34 19.59 -1.35
N MET A 135 8.61 19.75 -2.46
CA MET A 135 8.03 18.62 -3.20
C MET A 135 9.13 17.72 -3.79
N THR A 136 10.23 18.30 -4.28
CA THR A 136 11.41 17.53 -4.73
C THR A 136 12.07 16.79 -3.57
N LEU A 137 12.19 17.41 -2.39
CA LEU A 137 12.74 16.74 -1.20
C LEU A 137 11.86 15.55 -0.76
N ILE A 138 10.54 15.71 -0.77
CA ILE A 138 9.58 14.64 -0.46
C ILE A 138 9.70 13.50 -1.47
N ASN A 139 9.78 13.82 -2.77
CA ASN A 139 9.94 12.83 -3.84
C ASN A 139 11.28 12.08 -3.72
N HIS A 140 12.39 12.80 -3.52
CA HIS A 140 13.70 12.18 -3.31
C HIS A 140 13.73 11.31 -2.04
N GLY A 141 13.20 11.82 -0.92
CA GLY A 141 13.15 11.07 0.34
C GLY A 141 12.30 9.81 0.24
N SER A 142 11.09 9.94 -0.30
CA SER A 142 10.19 8.81 -0.53
C SER A 142 10.78 7.81 -1.51
N GLY A 143 11.36 8.29 -2.62
CA GLY A 143 12.02 7.46 -3.62
C GLY A 143 13.21 6.67 -3.03
N LEU A 144 14.03 7.31 -2.20
CA LEU A 144 15.16 6.67 -1.54
C LEU A 144 14.70 5.60 -0.55
N VAL A 145 13.68 5.90 0.26
CA VAL A 145 13.10 4.94 1.22
C VAL A 145 12.53 3.73 0.48
N VAL A 146 11.73 3.96 -0.57
CA VAL A 146 11.10 2.89 -1.38
C VAL A 146 12.17 2.05 -2.10
N ALA A 147 13.16 2.67 -2.71
CA ALA A 147 14.28 1.97 -3.34
C ALA A 147 15.10 1.18 -2.30
N GLY A 148 15.31 1.74 -1.11
CA GLY A 148 16.00 1.09 -0.01
C GLY A 148 15.28 -0.17 0.47
N PHE A 149 13.95 -0.13 0.60
CA PHE A 149 13.16 -1.34 0.88
C PHE A 149 13.30 -2.39 -0.23
N GLY A 150 13.22 -1.99 -1.50
CA GLY A 150 13.44 -2.90 -2.62
C GLY A 150 14.81 -3.57 -2.59
N LEU A 151 15.86 -2.79 -2.33
CA LEU A 151 17.22 -3.30 -2.18
C LEU A 151 17.34 -4.26 -0.99
N ALA A 152 16.76 -3.93 0.16
CA ALA A 152 16.76 -4.79 1.33
C ALA A 152 16.11 -6.16 1.04
N VAL A 153 14.99 -6.18 0.31
CA VAL A 153 14.32 -7.42 -0.13
C VAL A 153 15.24 -8.25 -1.03
N LEU A 154 15.91 -7.62 -2.01
CA LEU A 154 16.82 -8.34 -2.91
C LEU A 154 18.08 -8.84 -2.20
N VAL A 155 18.65 -8.07 -1.27
CA VAL A 155 19.79 -8.50 -0.45
C VAL A 155 19.40 -9.66 0.46
N HIS A 156 18.23 -9.60 1.09
CA HIS A 156 17.69 -10.70 1.87
C HIS A 156 17.55 -11.98 1.04
N LEU A 157 17.02 -11.86 -0.18
CA LEU A 157 16.89 -12.97 -1.11
C LEU A 157 18.27 -13.54 -1.51
N ALA A 158 19.25 -12.68 -1.81
CA ALA A 158 20.60 -13.09 -2.15
C ALA A 158 21.29 -13.84 -1.00
N MET A 159 21.16 -13.35 0.23
CA MET A 159 21.69 -14.05 1.42
C MET A 159 21.06 -15.43 1.58
N LYS A 160 19.73 -15.54 1.41
CA LYS A 160 18.99 -16.81 1.51
C LYS A 160 19.40 -17.84 0.45
N LEU A 161 19.82 -17.40 -0.73
CA LEU A 161 20.29 -18.31 -1.80
C LEU A 161 21.72 -18.81 -1.58
N ILE A 162 22.52 -18.09 -0.79
CA ILE A 162 23.92 -18.41 -0.50
C ILE A 162 24.05 -19.27 0.76
N SER A 163 23.14 -19.14 1.73
CA SER A 163 23.06 -19.93 2.97
C SER A 163 22.39 -21.28 2.77
#